data_AF-A0A926CN11-F1
#
_entry.id   AF-A0A926CN11-F1
#
_cell.length_a   1.000
_cell.length_b   1.000
_cell.length_c   1.000
_cell.angle_alpha   90.00
_cell.angle_beta   90.00
_cell.angle_gamma   90.00
#
_symmetry.space_group_name_H-M   'P 1'
#
loop_
_entity.id
_entity.type
_entity.pdbx_description
1 polymer ?
#
loop_
_entity_poly.entity_id
_entity_poly.type
_entity_poly.pdbx_seq_one_letter_code
_entity_poly.pdbx_strand_id
1 'polypeptide(L)'
;MQYKTIVLELLKERTELHEQLRLTRRLLPTLETCARELKASHETWKETLAQANPDSDPIQISSEAMEMALKELEDRLPSVSPPDDQEPLSLDEAMAFVRSHTSKQ
;
A
#
# COMPACT_ATOMS: atom_id res chain seq x y z
N MET A 1 -7.20 -3.02 20.65
CA MET A 1 -6.73 -2.25 19.47
C MET A 1 -7.91 -1.98 18.54
N GLN A 2 -8.06 -0.76 18.03
CA GLN A 2 -9.15 -0.34 17.14
C GLN A 2 -8.72 -0.39 15.66
N TYR A 3 -8.46 -1.59 15.12
CA TYR A 3 -7.94 -1.76 13.76
C TYR A 3 -8.82 -1.13 12.67
N LYS A 4 -10.15 -1.26 12.81
CA LYS A 4 -11.11 -0.64 11.87
C LYS A 4 -11.00 0.88 11.86
N THR A 5 -10.77 1.50 13.02
CA THR A 5 -10.60 2.96 13.09
C THR A 5 -9.32 3.40 12.42
N ILE A 6 -8.20 2.70 12.67
CA ILE A 6 -6.91 3.01 12.06
C ILE A 6 -6.99 2.92 10.53
N VAL A 7 -7.56 1.81 10.01
CA VAL A 7 -7.75 1.64 8.57
C VAL A 7 -8.69 2.70 8.00
N LEU A 8 -9.77 3.07 8.71
CA LEU A 8 -10.67 4.12 8.25
C LEU A 8 -9.96 5.47 8.12
N GLU A 9 -9.13 5.85 9.10
CA GLU A 9 -8.36 7.09 9.04
C GLU A 9 -7.34 7.04 7.88
N LEU A 10 -6.65 5.92 7.70
CA LEU A 10 -5.73 5.72 6.56
C LEU A 10 -6.43 5.88 5.20
N LEU A 11 -7.65 5.34 5.07
CA LEU A 11 -8.45 5.50 3.86
C LEU A 11 -8.90 6.95 3.67
N LYS A 12 -9.27 7.67 4.74
CA LYS A 12 -9.67 9.09 4.67
C LYS A 12 -8.52 10.00 4.26
N GLU A 13 -7.30 9.72 4.72
CA GLU A 13 -6.10 10.44 4.28
C GLU A 13 -5.92 10.32 2.76
N ARG A 14 -6.33 9.20 2.17
CA ARG A 14 -6.35 8.96 0.72
C ARG A 14 -7.72 9.25 0.12
N THR A 15 -8.07 10.54 0.03
CA THR A 15 -9.41 11.02 -0.39
C THR A 15 -9.91 10.38 -1.69
N GLU A 16 -9.06 10.24 -2.70
CA GLU A 16 -9.45 9.65 -4.01
C GLU A 16 -9.85 8.18 -3.90
N LEU A 17 -9.07 7.40 -3.15
CA LEU A 17 -9.33 5.99 -2.90
C LEU A 17 -10.59 5.81 -2.04
N HIS A 18 -10.79 6.66 -1.03
CA HIS A 18 -12.01 6.67 -0.22
C HIS A 18 -13.26 6.93 -1.07
N GLU A 19 -13.23 7.94 -1.94
CA GLU A 19 -14.36 8.27 -2.82
C GLU A 19 -14.60 7.17 -3.86
N GLN A 20 -13.56 6.57 -4.45
CA GLN A 20 -13.71 5.45 -5.37
C GLN A 20 -14.37 4.24 -4.69
N LEU A 21 -13.93 3.89 -3.47
CA LEU A 21 -14.52 2.81 -2.69
C LEU A 21 -15.97 3.11 -2.29
N ARG A 22 -16.29 4.37 -2.02
CA ARG A 22 -17.66 4.82 -1.73
C ARG A 22 -18.56 4.70 -2.95
N LEU A 23 -18.12 5.19 -4.11
CA LEU A 23 -18.86 5.11 -5.37
C LEU A 23 -19.12 3.66 -5.81
N THR A 24 -18.12 2.79 -5.62
CA THR A 24 -18.24 1.36 -5.93
C THR A 24 -18.96 0.54 -4.86
N ARG A 25 -19.40 1.17 -3.75
CA ARG A 25 -20.00 0.52 -2.56
C ARG A 25 -19.12 -0.58 -1.95
N ARG A 26 -17.80 -0.47 -2.14
CA ARG A 26 -16.80 -1.41 -1.60
C ARG A 26 -16.13 -0.90 -0.33
N LEU A 27 -16.45 0.31 0.14
CA LEU A 27 -15.84 0.90 1.33
C LEU A 27 -15.88 -0.01 2.57
N LEU A 28 -17.07 -0.49 2.94
CA LEU A 28 -17.22 -1.37 4.10
C LEU A 28 -16.49 -2.72 3.94
N PRO A 29 -16.68 -3.50 2.87
CA PRO A 29 -15.97 -4.77 2.73
C PRO A 29 -14.45 -4.62 2.60
N THR A 30 -13.96 -3.54 1.98
CA THR A 30 -12.52 -3.22 1.95
C THR A 30 -12.01 -2.88 3.33
N LEU A 31 -12.72 -2.02 4.08
CA LEU A 31 -12.38 -1.68 5.46
C LEU A 31 -12.27 -2.92 6.35
N GLU A 32 -13.22 -3.85 6.24
CA GLU A 32 -13.21 -5.08 7.03
C GLU A 32 -12.08 -6.04 6.63
N THR A 33 -11.74 -6.08 5.35
CA THR A 33 -10.64 -6.90 4.84
C THR A 33 -9.30 -6.34 5.31
N CYS A 34 -9.04 -5.05 5.07
CA CYS A 34 -7.85 -4.37 5.53
C CYS A 34 -7.70 -4.42 7.05
N ALA A 35 -8.79 -4.30 7.83
CA ALA A 35 -8.72 -4.41 9.28
C ALA A 35 -8.34 -5.83 9.77
N ARG A 36 -8.79 -6.87 9.06
CA ARG A 36 -8.39 -8.26 9.35
C ARG A 36 -6.93 -8.50 9.00
N GLU A 37 -6.50 -8.02 7.84
CA GLU A 37 -5.10 -8.12 7.40
C GLU A 37 -4.17 -7.38 8.37
N LEU A 38 -4.49 -6.13 8.73
CA LEU A 38 -3.73 -5.35 9.69
C LEU A 38 -3.59 -6.07 11.04
N LYS A 39 -4.68 -6.66 11.53
CA LYS A 39 -4.64 -7.46 12.77
C LYS A 39 -3.70 -8.65 12.62
N ALA A 40 -3.80 -9.42 11.53
CA ALA A 40 -2.99 -10.60 11.30
C ALA A 40 -1.49 -10.27 11.15
N SER A 41 -1.16 -9.24 10.36
CA SER A 41 0.22 -8.77 10.24
C SER A 41 0.76 -8.24 11.57
N HIS A 42 -0.04 -7.47 12.33
CA HIS A 42 0.38 -7.00 13.66
C HIS A 42 0.67 -8.15 14.63
N GLU A 43 -0.16 -9.19 14.67
CA GLU A 43 0.08 -10.38 15.51
C GLU A 43 1.35 -11.12 15.07
N THR A 44 1.56 -11.27 13.76
CA THR A 44 2.76 -11.91 13.19
C THR A 44 4.04 -11.12 13.52
N TRP A 45 4.01 -9.80 13.35
CA TRP A 45 5.14 -8.94 13.69
C TRP A 45 5.42 -8.93 15.19
N LYS A 46 4.38 -8.95 16.04
CA LYS A 46 4.54 -9.08 17.49
C LYS A 46 5.26 -10.37 17.88
N GLU A 47 4.86 -11.50 17.32
CA GLU A 47 5.51 -12.78 17.58
C GLU A 47 6.96 -12.79 17.10
N THR A 48 7.21 -12.25 15.90
CA THR A 48 8.55 -12.16 15.31
C THR A 48 9.48 -11.30 16.16
N LEU A 49 9.02 -10.12 16.61
CA LEU A 49 9.79 -9.20 17.44
C LEU A 49 10.02 -9.74 18.85
N ALA A 50 9.02 -10.41 19.45
CA ALA A 50 9.17 -11.04 20.75
C ALA A 50 10.18 -12.20 20.72
N GLN A 51 10.27 -12.93 19.61
CA GLN A 51 11.30 -13.96 19.42
C GLN A 51 12.68 -13.36 19.15
N ALA A 52 12.75 -12.27 18.38
CA ALA A 52 14.00 -11.60 18.07
C ALA A 52 14.62 -10.90 19.28
N ASN A 53 13.79 -10.30 20.15
CA ASN A 53 14.21 -9.55 21.33
C ASN A 53 13.31 -9.88 22.54
N PRO A 54 13.56 -11.01 23.24
CA PRO A 54 12.71 -11.46 24.33
C PRO A 54 12.78 -10.57 25.58
N ASP A 55 13.83 -9.78 25.73
CA ASP A 55 14.02 -8.85 26.86
C ASP A 55 13.33 -7.49 26.66
N SER A 56 12.79 -7.24 25.47
CA SER A 56 12.12 -5.98 25.15
C SER A 56 10.76 -5.86 25.84
N ASP A 57 10.38 -4.63 26.16
CA ASP A 57 9.08 -4.36 26.77
C ASP A 57 7.92 -4.73 25.79
N PRO A 58 6.87 -5.43 26.26
CA PRO A 58 5.74 -5.82 25.42
C PRO A 58 4.99 -4.64 24.75
N ILE A 59 5.01 -3.45 25.34
CA ILE A 59 4.42 -2.23 24.77
C ILE A 59 5.27 -1.74 23.60
N GLN A 60 6.60 -1.77 23.74
CA GLN A 60 7.52 -1.41 22.66
C GLN A 60 7.37 -2.38 21.48
N ILE A 61 7.39 -3.69 21.76
CA ILE A 61 7.15 -4.73 20.74
C ILE A 61 5.81 -4.51 20.02
N SER A 62 4.75 -4.21 20.77
CA SER A 62 3.43 -3.98 20.16
C SER A 62 3.38 -2.70 19.32
N SER A 63 4.14 -1.67 19.69
CA SER A 63 4.19 -0.41 18.94
C SER A 63 4.98 -0.59 17.63
N GLU A 64 6.14 -1.21 17.71
CA GLU A 64 6.99 -1.52 16.54
C GLU A 64 6.29 -2.48 15.58
N ALA A 65 5.62 -3.51 16.09
CA ALA A 65 4.83 -4.42 15.26
C ALA A 65 3.68 -3.70 14.54
N MET A 66 3.05 -2.71 15.18
CA MET A 66 1.98 -1.92 14.56
C MET A 66 2.53 -1.06 13.42
N GLU A 67 3.68 -0.42 13.61
CA GLU A 67 4.34 0.39 12.58
C GLU A 67 4.69 -0.47 11.35
N MET A 68 5.27 -1.65 11.57
CA MET A 68 5.60 -2.60 10.51
C MET A 68 4.34 -3.09 9.76
N ALA A 69 3.29 -3.43 10.48
CA ALA A 69 2.03 -3.89 9.89
C ALA A 69 1.32 -2.78 9.09
N LEU A 70 1.38 -1.53 9.55
CA LEU A 70 0.83 -0.39 8.82
C LEU A 70 1.58 -0.13 7.52
N LYS A 71 2.91 -0.16 7.56
CA LYS A 71 3.74 -0.01 6.37
C LYS A 71 3.46 -1.09 5.33
N GLU A 72 3.29 -2.34 5.76
CA GLU A 72 2.92 -3.45 4.87
C GLU A 72 1.52 -3.27 4.26
N LEU A 73 0.55 -2.80 5.05
CA LEU A 73 -0.79 -2.50 4.55
C LEU A 73 -0.77 -1.33 3.55
N GLU A 74 -0.02 -0.28 3.82
CA GLU A 74 0.11 0.89 2.95
C GLU A 74 0.74 0.59 1.60
N ASP A 75 1.73 -0.31 1.56
CA ASP A 75 2.40 -0.78 0.34
C ASP A 75 1.45 -1.63 -0.54
N ARG A 76 0.56 -2.39 0.11
CA ARG A 76 -0.45 -3.22 -0.57
C ARG A 76 -1.66 -2.43 -1.07
N LEU A 77 -1.98 -1.32 -0.41
CA LEU A 77 -3.07 -0.46 -0.86
C LEU A 77 -2.68 0.17 -2.19
N PRO A 78 -3.52 0.07 -3.22
CA PRO A 78 -3.19 0.66 -4.51
C PRO A 78 -2.93 2.15 -4.31
N SER A 79 -1.70 2.57 -4.62
CA SER A 79 -1.37 3.97 -4.78
C SER A 79 -2.23 4.49 -5.92
N VAL A 80 -3.20 5.35 -5.62
CA VAL A 80 -3.83 6.21 -6.63
C VAL A 80 -2.81 7.31 -6.95
N SER A 81 -1.66 6.91 -7.47
CA SER A 81 -1.05 7.75 -8.48
C SER A 81 -1.93 7.56 -9.72
N PRO A 82 -2.25 8.62 -10.48
CA PRO A 82 -2.78 8.37 -11.81
C PRO A 82 -1.84 7.37 -12.48
N PRO A 83 -2.34 6.33 -13.19
CA PRO A 83 -1.51 5.75 -14.22
C PRO A 83 -1.06 6.95 -15.04
N ASP A 84 0.25 7.21 -15.03
CA ASP A 84 0.86 8.18 -15.90
C ASP A 84 0.39 7.82 -17.31
N ASP A 85 -0.55 8.61 -17.81
CA ASP A 85 -1.21 8.43 -19.10
C ASP A 85 -0.26 8.95 -20.19
N GLN A 86 0.96 8.41 -20.18
CA GLN A 86 2.06 8.74 -21.07
C GLN A 86 2.84 7.43 -21.37
N GLU A 87 2.21 6.63 -22.23
CA GLU A 87 2.80 5.65 -23.15
C GLU A 87 3.60 4.46 -22.57
N PRO A 88 3.22 3.21 -22.93
CA PRO A 88 4.24 2.18 -23.07
C PRO A 88 5.09 2.56 -24.29
N LEU A 89 6.16 3.33 -24.09
CA LEU A 89 7.23 3.44 -25.10
C LEU A 89 7.87 2.06 -25.24
N SER A 90 7.24 1.25 -26.09
CA SER A 90 7.79 -0.02 -26.57
C SER A 90 9.12 0.29 -27.25
N LEU A 91 10.13 -0.52 -26.97
CA LEU A 91 11.48 -0.43 -27.55
C LEU A 91 11.45 -0.29 -29.09
N ASP A 92 10.41 -0.85 -29.72
CA ASP A 92 10.21 -0.79 -31.17
C ASP A 92 9.92 0.63 -31.68
N GLU A 93 9.20 1.43 -30.90
CA GLU A 93 8.84 2.82 -31.24
C GLU A 93 10.04 3.77 -31.03
N ALA A 94 10.84 3.52 -29.98
CA ALA A 94 12.12 4.20 -29.78
C ALA A 94 13.12 3.90 -30.92
N MET A 95 13.15 2.66 -31.41
CA MET A 95 13.99 2.28 -32.56
C MET A 95 13.50 2.92 -33.87
N ALA A 96 12.19 3.04 -34.08
CA ALA A 96 11.64 3.73 -35.24
C ALA A 96 11.98 5.23 -35.25
N PHE A 97 11.94 5.89 -34.09
CA PHE A 97 12.30 7.30 -33.96
C PHE A 97 13.76 7.57 -34.32
N VAL A 98 14.71 6.78 -33.79
CA VAL A 98 16.14 6.90 -34.12
C VAL A 98 16.40 6.69 -35.62
N ARG A 99 15.71 5.73 -36.24
CA ARG A 99 15.88 5.41 -37.67
C ARG A 99 15.39 6.52 -38.60
N SER A 100 14.38 7.28 -38.18
CA SER A 100 13.82 8.40 -38.94
C SER A 100 14.70 9.66 -38.90
N HIS A 101 15.46 9.85 -37.81
CA HIS A 101 16.31 11.03 -37.63
C HIS A 101 17.71 10.89 -38.23
N THR A 102 18.16 9.69 -38.59
CA THR A 102 19.47 9.47 -39.23
C THR A 102 19.43 9.44 -40.75
N SER A 103 18.28 9.74 -41.37
CA SER A 103 18.14 9.69 -42.83
C SER A 103 17.86 11.06 -43.46
N LYS A 104 18.69 12.05 -43.15
CA LYS A 104 18.94 13.21 -44.03
C LYS A 104 20.37 13.74 -43.82
N GLN A 105 21.33 13.14 -44.54
CA GLN A 105 22.21 13.83 -45.49
C GLN A 105 22.99 12.80 -46.32
#